data_AF-A0A6C1RN79-F1
#
_entry.id   AF-A0A6C1RN79-F1
#
_cell.length_a   1.000
_cell.length_b   1.000
_cell.length_c   1.000
_cell.angle_alpha   90.00
_cell.angle_beta   90.00
_cell.angle_gamma   90.00
#
_symmetry.space_group_name_H-M   'P 1'
#
loop_
_entity.id
_entity.type
_entity.pdbx_description
1 polymer ?
#
loop_
_entity_poly.entity_id
_entity_poly.type
_entity_poly.pdbx_seq_one_letter_code
_entity_poly.pdbx_strand_id
1 'polypeptide(L)'
;MPWRLVLFLIVLGLVVAFAGFNAGNVTDISFGFHTVEAVPIFMSLFAAFFLGALIVLPFTVFRRSKKSRKPPKDKQEKLTRAQKKEQRRMDKNKKQNADAAAHTVSH
;
A
#
# COMPACT_ATOMS: atom_id res chain seq x y z
N MET A 1 -5.07 16.49 -17.84
CA MET A 1 -6.20 16.05 -18.66
C MET A 1 -7.50 16.47 -17.98
N PRO A 2 -8.20 17.50 -18.47
CA PRO A 2 -9.29 18.21 -17.78
C PRO A 2 -10.50 17.33 -17.42
N TRP A 3 -10.56 16.10 -17.92
CA TRP A 3 -11.63 15.13 -17.64
C TRP A 3 -11.86 14.85 -16.15
N ARG A 4 -10.79 14.83 -15.33
CA ARG A 4 -10.93 14.65 -13.88
C ARG A 4 -11.67 15.82 -13.21
N LEU A 5 -11.47 17.03 -13.72
CA LEU A 5 -12.15 18.23 -13.23
C LEU A 5 -13.62 18.22 -13.63
N VAL A 6 -13.92 17.86 -14.89
CA VAL A 6 -15.30 17.72 -15.38
C VAL A 6 -16.06 16.68 -14.56
N LEU A 7 -15.47 15.50 -14.33
CA LEU A 7 -16.07 14.46 -13.49
C LEU A 7 -16.31 14.96 -12.05
N PHE A 8 -15.33 15.66 -11.47
CA PHE A 8 -15.48 16.25 -10.14
C PHE A 8 -16.64 17.24 -10.07
N LEU A 9 -16.78 18.14 -11.06
CA LEU A 9 -17.89 19.10 -11.12
C LEU A 9 -19.25 18.41 -11.27
N ILE A 10 -19.34 17.35 -12.09
CA ILE A 10 -20.57 16.57 -12.23
C ILE A 10 -20.94 15.92 -10.89
N VAL A 11 -19.98 15.26 -10.23
CA VAL A 11 -20.20 14.64 -8.91
C VAL A 11 -20.60 15.68 -7.87
N LEU A 12 -19.92 16.84 -7.84
CA LEU A 12 -20.26 17.94 -6.94
C LEU A 12 -21.67 18.45 -7.18
N GLY A 13 -22.06 18.65 -8.44
CA GLY A 13 -23.42 19.03 -8.82
C GLY A 13 -24.46 18.01 -8.35
N LEU A 14 -24.19 16.71 -8.51
CA LEU A 14 -25.07 15.65 -7.99
C LEU A 14 -25.19 15.67 -6.46
N VAL A 15 -24.10 15.92 -5.74
CA VAL A 15 -24.12 16.04 -4.27
C VAL A 15 -24.96 17.24 -3.82
N VAL A 16 -24.80 18.39 -4.48
CA VAL A 16 -25.58 19.59 -4.17
C VAL A 16 -27.06 19.40 -4.49
N ALA A 17 -27.38 18.82 -5.66
CA ALA A 17 -28.75 18.50 -6.02
C ALA A 17 -29.39 17.51 -5.04
N PHE A 18 -28.65 16.47 -4.65
CA PHE A 18 -29.10 15.51 -3.63
C PHE A 18 -29.40 16.21 -2.30
N ALA A 19 -28.49 17.06 -1.82
CA ALA A 19 -28.69 17.81 -0.58
C ALA A 19 -29.91 18.76 -0.68
N GLY A 20 -30.05 19.48 -1.79
CA GLY A 20 -31.17 20.38 -2.03
C GLY A 20 -32.52 19.66 -2.09
N PHE A 21 -32.63 18.57 -2.85
CA PHE A 21 -33.86 17.78 -2.94
C PHE A 21 -34.21 17.05 -1.64
N ASN A 22 -33.20 16.73 -0.81
CA ASN A 22 -33.41 16.09 0.50
C ASN A 22 -33.41 17.10 1.66
N ALA A 23 -33.37 18.41 1.40
CA ALA A 23 -33.31 19.42 2.46
C ALA A 23 -34.54 19.40 3.38
N GLY A 24 -35.71 19.05 2.84
CA GLY A 24 -36.95 18.89 3.61
C GLY A 24 -37.08 17.57 4.35
N ASN A 25 -36.20 16.59 4.08
CA ASN A 25 -36.22 15.31 4.76
C ASN A 25 -35.49 15.45 6.09
N VAL A 26 -36.25 15.74 7.14
CA VAL A 26 -35.75 16.00 8.49
C VAL A 26 -36.16 14.91 9.47
N THR A 27 -35.39 14.76 10.55
CA THR A 27 -35.66 13.82 11.63
C THR A 27 -35.19 14.40 12.96
N ASP A 28 -35.79 13.93 14.05
CA ASP A 28 -35.40 14.34 15.40
C ASP A 28 -34.40 13.30 15.95
N ILE A 29 -33.28 13.80 16.48
CA ILE A 29 -32.22 12.96 17.03
C ILE A 29 -32.18 13.15 18.54
N SER A 30 -32.59 12.13 19.28
CA SER A 30 -32.51 12.13 20.74
C SER A 30 -31.23 11.46 21.23
N PHE A 31 -30.48 12.18 22.07
CA PHE A 31 -29.29 11.68 22.77
C PHE A 31 -29.63 11.24 24.21
N GLY A 32 -30.90 10.90 24.48
CA GLY A 32 -31.40 10.50 25.80
C GLY A 32 -31.71 11.66 26.74
N PHE A 33 -30.86 12.70 26.77
CA PHE A 33 -31.06 13.89 27.62
C PHE A 33 -31.43 15.15 26.84
N HIS A 34 -31.09 15.18 25.54
CA HIS A 34 -31.39 16.29 24.65
C HIS A 34 -31.84 15.75 23.29
N THR A 35 -32.89 16.35 22.74
CA THR A 35 -33.37 16.06 21.39
C THR A 35 -33.04 17.25 20.51
N VAL A 36 -32.34 16.96 19.41
CA VAL A 36 -32.13 17.93 18.34
C VAL A 36 -33.22 17.72 17.32
N GLU A 37 -34.12 18.68 17.20
CA GLU A 37 -35.28 18.60 16.32
C GLU A 37 -34.94 19.03 14.90
N ALA A 38 -35.69 18.49 13.94
CA ALA A 38 -35.67 18.86 12.53
C ALA A 38 -34.28 18.83 11.88
N VAL A 39 -33.47 17.81 12.19
CA VAL A 39 -32.15 17.63 11.60
C VAL A 39 -32.28 17.05 10.19
N PRO A 40 -31.72 17.70 9.14
CA PRO A 40 -31.74 17.13 7.80
C PRO A 40 -31.01 15.79 7.73
N ILE A 41 -31.69 14.75 7.24
CA ILE A 41 -31.19 13.36 7.24
C ILE A 41 -29.87 13.24 6.49
N PHE A 42 -29.74 13.93 5.35
CA PHE A 42 -28.49 13.91 4.57
C PHE A 42 -27.29 14.41 5.37
N MET A 43 -27.52 15.35 6.29
CA MET A 43 -26.48 15.96 7.09
C MET A 43 -26.04 15.03 8.23
N SER A 44 -27.00 14.33 8.85
CA SER A 44 -26.74 13.26 9.81
C SER A 44 -25.93 12.11 9.18
N LEU A 45 -26.32 11.69 7.97
CA LEU A 45 -25.57 10.67 7.21
C LEU A 45 -24.16 11.12 6.87
N PHE A 46 -24.00 12.37 6.44
CA PHE A 46 -22.68 12.95 6.15
C PHE A 46 -21.80 12.97 7.41
N ALA A 47 -22.33 13.43 8.54
CA ALA A 47 -21.61 13.46 9.81
C ALA A 47 -21.19 12.05 10.27
N ALA A 48 -22.09 11.07 10.20
CA ALA A 48 -21.80 9.69 10.56
C ALA A 48 -20.71 9.08 9.66
N PHE A 49 -20.81 9.30 8.34
CA PHE A 49 -19.79 8.86 7.38
C PHE A 49 -18.45 9.53 7.65
N PHE A 50 -18.44 10.85 7.87
CA PHE A 50 -17.22 11.61 8.11
C PHE A 50 -16.51 11.16 9.40
N LEU A 51 -17.24 11.01 10.51
CA LEU A 51 -16.68 10.45 11.75
C LEU A 51 -16.13 9.04 11.53
N GLY A 52 -16.90 8.17 10.86
CA GLY A 52 -16.46 6.82 10.53
C GLY A 52 -15.18 6.83 9.70
N ALA A 53 -15.09 7.69 8.68
CA ALA A 53 -13.90 7.86 7.86
C ALA A 53 -12.70 8.36 8.69
N LEU A 54 -12.90 9.33 9.58
CA LEU A 54 -11.86 9.82 10.49
C LEU A 54 -11.34 8.72 11.42
N ILE A 55 -12.24 7.85 11.93
CA ILE A 55 -11.86 6.70 12.77
C ILE A 55 -11.04 5.69 11.96
N VAL A 56 -11.42 5.41 10.71
CA VAL A 56 -10.74 4.44 9.83
C VAL A 56 -9.42 4.98 9.25
N LEU A 57 -9.29 6.31 9.13
CA LEU A 57 -8.13 6.98 8.55
C LEU A 57 -6.79 6.58 9.20
N PRO A 58 -6.61 6.62 10.54
CA PRO A 58 -5.37 6.16 11.16
C PRO A 58 -5.08 4.69 10.84
N PHE A 59 -6.07 3.79 10.92
CA PHE A 59 -5.85 2.36 10.62
C PHE A 59 -5.50 2.11 9.15
N THR A 60 -5.98 2.93 8.23
CA THR A 60 -5.70 2.79 6.80
C THR A 60 -4.35 3.39 6.41
N VAL A 61 -4.00 4.57 6.95
CA VAL A 61 -2.75 5.28 6.61
C VAL A 61 -1.54 4.71 7.37
N PHE A 62 -1.70 4.32 8.64
CA PHE A 62 -0.60 3.73 9.44
C PHE A 62 -0.34 2.27 9.11
N ARG A 63 -1.25 1.58 8.41
CA ARG A 63 -1.02 0.27 7.81
C ARG A 63 -0.22 0.42 6.50
N ARG A 64 0.85 1.24 6.54
CA ARG A 64 1.88 1.23 5.50
C ARG A 64 2.49 -0.15 5.51
N SER A 65 2.12 -0.90 4.48
CA SER A 65 2.67 -2.18 4.07
C SER A 65 4.08 -2.37 4.61
N LYS A 66 4.29 -3.38 5.48
CA LYS A 66 5.53 -4.14 5.45
C LYS A 66 5.61 -4.74 4.03
N LYS A 67 5.93 -3.90 3.04
CA LYS A 67 6.46 -4.33 1.76
C LYS A 67 7.82 -4.83 2.16
N SER A 68 7.83 -6.08 2.63
CA SER A 68 9.02 -6.88 2.73
C SER A 68 9.70 -6.66 1.38
N ARG A 69 10.77 -5.88 1.41
CA ARG A 69 11.74 -5.81 0.33
C ARG A 69 12.37 -7.19 0.30
N LYS A 70 11.60 -8.23 -0.07
CA LYS A 70 12.20 -9.44 -0.60
C LYS A 70 12.92 -8.92 -1.84
N PRO A 71 14.26 -8.98 -1.89
CA PRO A 71 14.94 -8.62 -3.12
C PRO A 71 14.30 -9.45 -4.23
N PRO A 72 14.10 -8.89 -5.44
CA PRO A 72 13.54 -9.64 -6.55
C PRO A 72 14.32 -10.95 -6.65
N LYS A 73 13.62 -12.10 -6.71
CA LYS A 73 14.22 -13.44 -6.72
C LYS A 73 15.39 -13.53 -7.71
N ASP A 74 15.31 -12.78 -8.81
CA ASP A 74 16.36 -12.63 -9.82
C ASP A 74 17.71 -12.10 -9.30
N LYS A 75 17.72 -11.20 -8.31
CA LYS A 75 18.98 -10.70 -7.74
C LYS A 75 19.63 -11.74 -6.82
N GLN A 76 18.82 -12.43 -6.00
CA GLN A 76 19.34 -13.51 -5.16
C GLN A 76 19.87 -14.66 -6.01
N GLU A 77 19.14 -15.08 -7.05
CA GLU A 77 19.59 -16.17 -7.92
C GLU A 77 20.87 -15.80 -8.69
N LYS A 78 21.01 -14.56 -9.14
CA LYS A 78 22.24 -14.07 -9.79
C LYS A 78 23.43 -14.02 -8.83
N LEU A 79 23.23 -13.55 -7.59
CA LEU A 79 24.26 -13.54 -6.55
C LEU A 79 24.73 -14.96 -6.20
N THR A 80 23.80 -15.89 -6.00
CA THR A 80 24.12 -17.29 -5.69
C THR A 80 24.84 -17.99 -6.86
N ARG A 81 24.42 -17.72 -8.11
CA ARG A 81 25.10 -18.26 -9.30
C ARG A 81 26.50 -17.67 -9.49
N ALA A 82 26.68 -16.38 -9.24
CA ALA A 82 27.99 -15.72 -9.30
C ALA A 82 28.95 -16.29 -8.25
N GLN A 83 28.51 -16.40 -6.99
CA GLN A 83 29.29 -16.99 -5.90
C GLN A 83 29.66 -18.45 -6.18
N LYS A 84 28.71 -19.27 -6.67
CA LYS A 84 28.98 -20.68 -7.01
C LYS A 84 29.95 -20.82 -8.19
N LYS A 85 29.96 -19.87 -9.13
CA LYS A 85 30.91 -19.85 -10.26
C LYS A 85 32.31 -19.46 -9.80
N GLU A 86 32.43 -18.53 -8.86
CA GLU A 86 33.70 -18.10 -8.29
C GLU A 86 34.34 -19.17 -7.41
N GLN A 87 33.54 -19.82 -6.55
CA GLN A 87 33.97 -20.98 -5.76
C GLN A 87 34.56 -22.09 -6.65
N ARG A 88 33.86 -22.43 -7.75
CA ARG A 88 34.33 -23.44 -8.71
C ARG A 88 35.63 -23.05 -9.43
N ARG A 89 35.90 -21.75 -9.63
CA ARG A 89 37.17 -21.28 -10.21
C ARG A 89 38.31 -21.39 -9.19
N MET A 90 38.05 -21.01 -7.94
CA MET A 90 38.98 -21.17 -6.84
C MET A 90 39.38 -22.64 -6.63
N ASP A 91 38.40 -23.55 -6.64
CA ASP A 91 38.64 -24.99 -6.48
C ASP A 91 39.48 -25.57 -7.64
N LYS A 92 39.21 -25.14 -8.88
CA LYS A 92 40.00 -25.56 -10.05
C LYS A 92 41.45 -25.07 -9.99
N ASN A 93 41.65 -23.80 -9.64
CA ASN A 93 43.01 -23.24 -9.50
C ASN A 93 43.78 -23.92 -8.37
N LYS A 94 43.11 -24.22 -7.25
CA LYS A 94 43.73 -24.92 -6.12
C LYS A 94 44.17 -26.34 -6.50
N LYS A 95 43.35 -27.04 -7.30
CA LYS A 95 43.68 -28.37 -7.81
C LYS A 95 44.84 -28.34 -8.81
N GLN A 96 44.83 -27.40 -9.76
CA GLN A 96 45.94 -27.23 -10.72
C GLN A 96 47.26 -26.88 -10.04
N ASN A 97 47.24 -26.03 -9.01
CA ASN A 97 48.45 -25.68 -8.27
C ASN A 97 48.96 -26.84 -7.41
N ALA A 98 48.08 -27.68 -6.88
CA ALA A 98 48.47 -28.90 -6.16
C ALA A 98 49.09 -29.95 -7.09
N ASP A 99 48.50 -30.14 -8.27
CA ASP A 99 49.00 -31.08 -9.29
C ASP A 99 50.35 -30.60 -9.87
N ALA A 100 50.53 -29.30 -10.07
CA ALA A 100 51.80 -28.72 -10.52
C ALA A 100 52.91 -28.83 -9.45
N ALA A 101 52.58 -28.63 -8.18
CA ALA A 101 53.54 -28.78 -7.07
C ALA A 101 53.98 -30.25 -6.86
N ALA A 102 53.09 -31.21 -7.10
CA ALA A 102 53.43 -32.64 -7.04
C ALA A 102 54.39 -33.07 -8.16
N HIS A 103 54.33 -32.42 -9.32
CA HIS A 103 55.17 -32.77 -10.48
C HIS A 103 56.57 -32.15 -10.46
N THR A 104 56.79 -31.10 -9.65
CA THR A 104 58.11 -30.44 -9.47
C THR A 104 59.01 -31.06 -8.40
N VAL A 105 58.50 -32.02 -7.60
CA VAL A 105 59.27 -32.65 -6.50
C VAL A 105 59.84 -34.03 -6.89
N SER A 106 59.60 -34.49 -8.12
CA SER A 106 60.01 -35.83 -8.61
C SER A 106 61.23 -35.83 -9.56
N HIS A 107 62.06 -34.79 -9.53
CA HIS A 107 63.33 -34.74 -10.27
C HIS A 107 64.52 -34.55 -9.34
#